data_AF-A0A258UW25-F1
#
_entry.id   AF-A0A258UW25-F1
#
_cell.length_a   1.000
_cell.length_b   1.000
_cell.length_c   1.000
_cell.angle_alpha   90.00
_cell.angle_beta   90.00
_cell.angle_gamma   90.00
#
_symmetry.space_group_name_H-M   'P 1'
#
loop_
_entity.id
_entity.type
_entity.pdbx_description
1 polymer ?
#
loop_
_entity_poly.entity_id
_entity_poly.type
_entity_poly.pdbx_seq_one_letter_code
_entity_poly.pdbx_strand_id
1 'polypeptide(L)'
;MVDPLGTVTVQDRFGLVTVTIGGEEYVIVDIGMRMLTPRELFNAQGFPADYIIDRDARGEPITKTAQVAKCGNSVCPPLAEALVRAQFPEVIAAQEAQAA
;
A
#
# COMPACT_ATOMS: atom_id res chain seq x y z
N MET A 1 -20.61 -13.65 40.21
CA MET A 1 -20.87 -12.23 39.92
C MET A 1 -21.25 -12.15 38.45
N VAL A 2 -22.54 -11.97 38.16
CA VAL A 2 -23.05 -11.79 36.79
C VAL A 2 -23.71 -10.42 36.78
N ASP A 3 -22.88 -9.39 36.84
CA ASP A 3 -23.36 -8.05 36.58
C ASP A 3 -23.51 -7.90 35.06
N PRO A 4 -24.66 -7.39 34.58
CA PRO A 4 -24.92 -7.26 33.16
C PRO A 4 -23.95 -6.29 32.50
N LEU A 5 -23.59 -6.61 31.25
CA LEU A 5 -22.71 -5.77 30.45
C LEU A 5 -23.29 -4.35 30.34
N GLY A 6 -22.48 -3.35 30.67
CA GLY A 6 -22.86 -1.94 30.51
C GLY A 6 -23.10 -1.56 29.04
N THR A 7 -23.72 -0.41 28.81
CA THR A 7 -24.08 0.11 27.48
C THR A 7 -22.91 0.05 26.49
N VAL A 8 -23.07 -0.73 25.40
CA VAL A 8 -22.10 -0.79 24.31
C VAL A 8 -22.17 0.51 23.50
N THR A 9 -21.13 1.35 23.60
CA THR A 9 -21.04 2.61 22.88
C THR A 9 -20.43 2.43 21.48
N VAL A 10 -20.66 3.37 20.56
CA VAL A 10 -20.04 3.42 19.21
C VAL A 10 -18.51 3.59 19.21
N GLN A 11 -17.91 3.79 20.38
CA GLN A 11 -16.48 3.79 20.57
C GLN A 11 -16.04 2.38 20.95
N ASP A 12 -15.15 1.77 20.16
CA ASP A 12 -14.57 0.46 20.45
C ASP A 12 -13.77 0.50 21.75
N ARG A 13 -14.43 0.18 22.87
CA ARG A 13 -13.80 0.11 24.19
C ARG A 13 -13.53 -1.32 24.67
N PHE A 14 -14.09 -2.31 23.98
CA PHE A 14 -14.00 -3.72 24.35
C PHE A 14 -13.82 -4.60 23.10
N GLY A 15 -12.68 -4.46 22.42
CA GLY A 15 -12.27 -5.35 21.34
C GLY A 15 -11.32 -6.42 21.85
N LEU A 16 -11.76 -7.26 22.80
CA LEU A 16 -11.00 -8.46 23.17
C LEU A 16 -11.13 -9.46 22.02
N VAL A 17 -10.20 -9.43 21.07
CA VAL A 17 -10.10 -10.47 20.05
C VAL A 17 -9.38 -11.65 20.70
N THR A 18 -10.15 -12.65 21.16
CA THR A 18 -9.59 -13.89 21.69
C THR A 18 -9.41 -14.91 20.59
N VAL A 19 -8.32 -15.68 20.68
CA VAL A 19 -8.05 -16.82 19.81
C VAL A 19 -7.69 -18.03 20.66
N THR A 20 -8.22 -19.20 20.31
CA THR A 20 -7.89 -20.45 20.99
C THR A 20 -6.73 -21.13 20.26
N ILE A 21 -5.61 -21.35 20.96
CA ILE A 21 -4.42 -22.04 20.44
C ILE A 21 -4.12 -23.20 21.37
N GLY A 22 -4.20 -24.45 20.89
CA GLY A 22 -3.89 -25.64 21.69
C GLY A 22 -4.85 -25.89 22.87
N GLY A 23 -6.06 -25.32 22.85
CA GLY A 23 -7.03 -25.42 23.95
C GLY A 23 -6.89 -24.32 25.01
N GLU A 24 -5.90 -23.44 24.87
CA GLU A 24 -5.73 -22.24 25.71
C GLU A 24 -6.25 -21.00 24.98
N GLU A 25 -6.89 -20.09 25.71
CA GLU A 25 -7.33 -18.81 25.17
C GLU A 25 -6.24 -17.73 25.28
N TYR A 26 -6.01 -17.04 24.17
CA TYR A 26 -5.08 -15.93 24.06
C TYR A 26 -5.85 -14.66 23.70
N VAL A 27 -5.38 -13.52 24.21
CA VAL A 27 -5.89 -12.20 23.85
C VAL A 27 -4.93 -11.56 22.85
N ILE A 28 -5.44 -11.17 21.68
CA ILE A 28 -4.69 -10.35 20.73
C ILE A 28 -4.67 -8.91 21.25
N VAL A 29 -3.49 -8.47 21.71
CA VAL A 29 -3.25 -7.10 22.20
C VAL A 29 -2.82 -6.15 21.09
N ASP A 30 -2.05 -6.64 20.12
CA ASP A 30 -1.62 -5.91 18.93
C ASP A 30 -1.20 -6.92 17.86
N ILE A 31 -1.40 -6.57 16.59
CA ILE A 31 -0.93 -7.34 15.43
C ILE A 31 0.20 -6.62 14.67
N GLY A 32 0.72 -5.51 15.23
CA GLY A 32 1.88 -4.79 14.72
C GLY A 32 1.60 -3.96 13.47
N MET A 33 0.36 -3.48 13.29
CA MET A 33 0.03 -2.63 12.14
C MET A 33 0.74 -1.28 12.24
N ARG A 34 1.26 -0.80 11.11
CA ARG A 34 1.76 0.57 10.97
C ARG A 34 1.44 1.13 9.61
N MET A 35 1.50 2.46 9.50
CA MET A 35 1.47 3.12 8.21
C MET A 35 2.70 2.74 7.38
N LEU A 36 2.48 2.50 6.09
CA LEU A 36 3.55 2.32 5.13
C LEU A 36 4.35 3.62 4.96
N THR A 37 5.65 3.47 4.77
CA THR A 37 6.54 4.56 4.37
C THR A 37 6.28 4.94 2.91
N PRO A 38 6.67 6.15 2.46
CA PRO A 38 6.53 6.53 1.06
C PRO A 38 7.14 5.50 0.10
N ARG A 39 8.35 5.01 0.38
CA ARG A 39 8.99 4.00 -0.47
C ARG A 39 8.16 2.71 -0.56
N GLU A 40 7.61 2.23 0.55
CA GLU A 40 6.76 1.03 0.54
C GLU A 40 5.48 1.24 -0.29
N LEU A 41 4.88 2.44 -0.23
CA LEU A 41 3.70 2.78 -1.05
C LEU A 41 4.04 2.76 -2.55
N PHE A 42 5.13 3.41 -2.96
CA PHE A 42 5.56 3.42 -4.36
C PHE A 42 5.92 2.01 -4.87
N ASN A 43 6.58 1.20 -4.04
CA ASN A 43 6.90 -0.19 -4.38
C ASN A 43 5.61 -1.02 -4.56
N ALA A 44 4.64 -0.86 -3.66
CA ALA A 44 3.34 -1.53 -3.78
C ALA A 44 2.56 -1.09 -5.04
N GLN A 45 2.77 0.15 -5.47
CA GLN A 45 2.20 0.69 -6.71
C GLN A 45 2.95 0.19 -7.97
N GLY A 46 4.07 -0.53 -7.83
CA GLY A 46 4.85 -1.11 -8.93
C GLY A 46 5.89 -0.16 -9.52
N PHE A 47 6.29 0.90 -8.81
CA PHE A 47 7.39 1.76 -9.25
C PHE A 47 8.74 1.07 -9.06
N PRO A 48 9.71 1.31 -9.96
CA PRO A 48 11.09 0.86 -9.79
C PRO A 48 11.72 1.35 -8.48
N ALA A 49 12.65 0.57 -7.93
CA ALA A 49 13.33 0.89 -6.67
C ALA A 49 14.16 2.18 -6.76
N ASP A 50 14.67 2.49 -7.95
CA ASP A 50 15.44 3.69 -8.29
C ASP A 50 14.56 4.89 -8.67
N TYR A 51 13.23 4.74 -8.69
CA TYR A 51 12.33 5.86 -8.95
C TYR A 51 12.47 6.93 -7.87
N ILE A 52 12.71 8.17 -8.30
CA ILE A 52 12.99 9.30 -7.43
C ILE A 52 11.67 9.85 -6.87
N ILE A 53 11.51 9.81 -5.55
CA ILE A 53 10.30 10.26 -4.85
C ILE A 53 10.55 11.42 -3.88
N ASP A 54 11.82 11.65 -3.52
CA ASP A 54 12.22 12.53 -2.44
C ASP A 54 12.59 13.94 -2.90
N ARG A 55 12.62 14.18 -4.20
CA ARG A 55 12.99 15.46 -4.82
C ARG A 55 12.20 15.73 -6.09
N ASP A 56 12.03 17.00 -6.41
CA ASP A 56 11.35 17.45 -7.61
C ASP A 56 12.29 17.55 -8.83
N ALA A 57 11.76 18.05 -9.96
CA ALA A 57 12.53 18.21 -11.19
C ALA A 57 13.68 19.24 -11.09
N ARG A 58 13.68 20.09 -10.05
CA ARG A 58 14.76 21.05 -9.76
C ARG A 58 15.75 20.50 -8.74
N GLY A 59 15.49 19.31 -8.19
CA GLY A 59 16.29 18.68 -7.15
C GLY A 59 15.91 19.11 -5.74
N GLU A 60 14.84 19.89 -5.57
CA GLU A 60 14.39 20.36 -4.26
C GLU A 60 13.66 19.25 -3.49
N PRO A 61 13.87 19.12 -2.17
CA PRO A 61 13.30 18.04 -1.39
C PRO A 61 11.77 18.10 -1.30
N ILE A 62 11.12 16.95 -1.41
CA ILE A 62 9.67 16.77 -1.28
C ILE A 62 9.33 16.22 0.11
N THR A 63 8.40 16.89 0.80
CA THR A 63 7.94 16.46 2.13
C THR A 63 7.25 15.10 2.10
N LYS A 64 7.33 14.33 3.20
CA LYS A 64 6.68 13.00 3.31
C LYS A 64 5.19 13.03 2.92
N THR A 65 4.45 14.05 3.37
CA THR A 65 3.03 14.23 3.04
C THR A 65 2.82 14.41 1.54
N ALA A 66 3.66 15.22 0.87
CA ALA A 66 3.58 15.42 -0.57
C ALA A 66 3.96 14.14 -1.34
N GLN A 67 4.91 13.34 -0.86
CA GLN A 67 5.24 12.04 -1.47
C GLN A 67 4.05 11.09 -1.42
N VAL A 68 3.39 10.96 -0.25
CA VAL A 68 2.20 10.11 -0.08
C VAL A 68 1.06 10.58 -0.98
N ALA A 69 0.80 11.89 -1.02
CA ALA A 69 -0.24 12.47 -1.87
C ALA A 69 0.04 12.21 -3.37
N LYS A 70 1.29 12.29 -3.82
CA LYS A 70 1.68 11.97 -5.20
C LYS A 70 1.49 10.49 -5.50
N CYS A 71 1.90 9.59 -4.60
CA CYS A 71 1.69 8.16 -4.76
C CYS A 71 0.21 7.82 -4.88
N GLY A 72 -0.64 8.37 -4.01
CA GLY A 72 -2.08 8.12 -4.01
C GLY A 72 -2.82 8.62 -5.26
N ASN A 73 -2.25 9.59 -5.98
CA ASN A 73 -2.78 10.09 -7.25
C ASN A 73 -2.06 9.51 -8.50
N SER A 74 -1.11 8.60 -8.30
CA SER A 74 -0.39 7.97 -9.41
C SER A 74 -1.15 6.78 -9.98
N VAL A 75 -0.68 6.30 -11.14
CA VAL A 75 -1.18 5.07 -11.78
C VAL A 75 -0.13 3.98 -11.63
N CYS A 76 -0.57 2.74 -11.41
CA CYS A 76 0.31 1.58 -11.35
C CYS A 76 1.06 1.39 -12.67
N PRO A 77 2.41 1.55 -12.73
CA PRO A 77 3.16 1.45 -13.97
C PRO A 77 2.97 0.14 -14.75
N PRO A 78 3.05 -1.07 -14.13
CA PRO A 78 2.85 -2.31 -14.90
C PRO A 78 1.42 -2.46 -15.44
N LEU A 79 0.42 -1.92 -14.74
CA LEU A 79 -0.94 -1.89 -15.26
C LEU A 79 -1.07 -0.98 -16.49
N ALA A 80 -0.50 0.23 -16.40
CA ALA A 80 -0.50 1.17 -17.52
C ALA A 80 0.24 0.60 -18.73
N GLU A 81 1.39 -0.05 -18.52
CA GLU A 81 2.13 -0.73 -19.58
C GLU A 81 1.29 -1.84 -20.24
N ALA A 82 0.67 -2.72 -19.46
CA ALA A 82 -0.14 -3.80 -19.99
C ALA A 82 -1.31 -3.29 -20.85
N LEU A 83 -1.98 -2.21 -20.40
CA LEU A 83 -3.05 -1.58 -21.17
C LEU A 83 -2.55 -1.00 -22.48
N VAL A 84 -1.45 -0.24 -22.47
CA VAL A 84 -0.87 0.33 -23.70
C VAL A 84 -0.45 -0.79 -24.66
N ARG A 85 0.21 -1.83 -24.14
CA ARG A 85 0.66 -2.97 -24.93
C ARG A 85 -0.49 -3.69 -25.64
N ALA A 86 -1.62 -3.87 -24.94
CA ALA A 86 -2.82 -4.48 -25.52
C ALA A 86 -3.46 -3.61 -26.61
N GLN A 87 -3.39 -2.29 -26.48
CA GLN A 87 -4.00 -1.35 -27.42
C GLN A 87 -3.13 -1.08 -28.67
N PHE A 88 -1.81 -1.29 -28.59
CA PHE A 88 -0.87 -0.97 -29.68
C PHE A 88 0.07 -2.15 -30.03
N PRO A 89 -0.45 -3.34 -30.38
CA PRO A 89 0.36 -4.54 -30.56
C PRO A 89 1.42 -4.41 -31.67
N GLU A 90 1.11 -3.72 -32.77
CA GLU A 90 2.04 -3.55 -33.90
C GLU A 90 3.24 -2.67 -33.54
N VAL A 91 3.01 -1.59 -32.78
CA VAL A 91 4.07 -0.68 -32.32
C VAL A 91 5.02 -1.42 -31.39
N ILE A 92 4.48 -2.22 -30.48
CA ILE A 92 5.26 -3.02 -29.54
C ILE A 92 6.10 -4.08 -30.28
N ALA A 93 5.51 -4.81 -31.22
CA ALA A 93 6.24 -5.80 -32.01
C ALA A 93 7.40 -5.17 -32.81
N ALA A 94 7.20 -3.98 -33.37
CA ALA A 94 8.24 -3.25 -34.06
C ALA A 94 9.38 -2.79 -33.12
N GLN A 95 9.05 -2.35 -31.90
CA GLN A 95 10.05 -1.99 -30.88
C GLN A 95 10.86 -3.20 -30.40
N GLU A 96 10.21 -4.33 -30.16
CA GLU A 96 10.87 -5.57 -29.73
C GLU A 96 11.83 -6.10 -30.82
N ALA A 97 11.45 -6.00 -32.10
CA ALA A 97 12.31 -6.38 -33.21
C ALA A 97 13.54 -5.46 -33.39
N GLN A 98 13.46 -4.20 -32.97
CA GLN A 98 14.60 -3.26 -33.01
C GLN A 98 15.56 -3.42 -31.82
N ALA A 99 15.09 -4.01 -30.72
CA ALA A 99 15.89 -4.23 -29.52
C ALA A 99 16.64 -5.58 -29.53
N ALA A 100 16.31 -6.46 -30.48
CA ALA A 100 16.96 -7.76 -30.72
C ALA A 100 18.13 -7.65 -31.71
#